data_AF-A0A1Q3HIR3-F1
#
_entry.id   AF-A0A1Q3HIR3-F1
#
_cell.length_a   1.000
_cell.length_b   1.000
_cell.length_c   1.000
_cell.angle_alpha   90.00
_cell.angle_beta   90.00
_cell.angle_gamma   90.00
#
_symmetry.space_group_name_H-M   'P 1'
#
loop_
_entity.id
_entity.type
_entity.pdbx_description
1 polymer ?
#
loop_
_entity_poly.entity_id
_entity_poly.type
_entity_poly.pdbx_seq_one_letter_code
_entity_poly.pdbx_strand_id
1 'polypeptide(L)'
;MTRSSVLFSLMIGSLLLSACGVKAGDSCSGGGYTCASEKEALECRDKVWRTLQCRGTSGCSESGDEVLCDMNGNVEGDACAASAEGRGLCTADGKGRLECRMGVLVQVSACNSCVMDDTHVTCNP
;
A
#
# COMPACT_ATOMS: atom_id res chain seq x y z
N MET A 1 50.72 18.42 34.45
CA MET A 1 50.97 17.92 33.08
C MET A 1 51.25 16.42 33.16
N THR A 2 50.83 15.67 32.13
CA THR A 2 50.88 14.20 31.91
C THR A 2 49.79 13.38 32.61
N ARG A 3 49.16 12.34 32.03
CA ARG A 3 48.72 11.96 30.66
C ARG A 3 48.03 10.60 30.84
N SER A 4 46.81 10.42 30.29
CA SER A 4 46.20 9.18 29.75
C SER A 4 46.27 7.85 30.54
N SER A 5 45.11 7.17 30.70
CA SER A 5 44.79 5.89 30.02
C SER A 5 43.47 5.26 30.53
N VAL A 6 42.51 5.15 29.60
CA VAL A 6 41.58 4.03 29.35
C VAL A 6 41.11 3.19 30.55
N LEU A 7 39.82 3.28 30.89
CA LEU A 7 39.07 2.16 31.46
C LEU A 7 37.86 1.84 30.57
N PHE A 8 38.04 0.74 29.86
CA PHE A 8 37.09 -0.04 29.08
C PHE A 8 36.07 -0.66 30.05
N SER A 9 34.77 -0.42 29.90
CA SER A 9 33.78 -1.32 30.51
C SER A 9 32.43 -1.31 29.79
N LEU A 10 32.30 -2.37 28.99
CA LEU A 10 31.10 -3.04 28.48
C LEU A 10 29.80 -2.74 29.25
N MET A 11 28.81 -2.14 28.59
CA MET A 11 27.40 -2.40 28.88
C MET A 11 26.57 -2.37 27.59
N ILE A 12 26.27 -3.60 27.14
CA ILE A 12 24.99 -4.05 26.59
C ILE A 12 24.60 -3.39 25.26
N GLY A 13 24.97 -4.09 24.18
CA GLY A 13 24.34 -3.93 22.89
C GLY A 13 22.84 -4.16 23.03
N SER A 14 22.07 -3.08 22.91
CA SER A 14 20.63 -3.14 22.75
C SER A 14 20.34 -3.92 21.48
N LEU A 15 19.84 -5.15 21.64
CA LEU A 15 19.18 -5.88 20.58
C LEU A 15 18.06 -4.99 20.04
N LEU A 16 18.29 -4.41 18.87
CA LEU A 16 17.22 -3.92 18.01
C LEU A 16 16.44 -5.16 17.57
N LEU A 17 15.40 -5.54 18.31
CA LEU A 17 14.42 -6.50 17.82
C LEU A 17 13.84 -5.90 16.55
N SER A 18 14.34 -6.39 15.42
CA SER A 18 13.81 -6.09 14.11
C SER A 18 12.39 -6.63 14.11
N ALA A 19 11.39 -5.75 13.98
CA ALA A 19 10.03 -6.17 13.72
C ALA A 19 10.05 -6.94 12.39
N CYS A 20 10.00 -8.27 12.47
CA CYS A 20 9.87 -9.15 11.31
C CYS A 20 8.43 -9.05 10.79
N GLY A 21 8.08 -7.92 10.18
CA GLY A 21 6.89 -7.82 9.34
C GLY A 21 7.12 -8.57 8.02
N VAL A 22 6.05 -9.10 7.44
CA VAL A 22 6.09 -9.60 6.06
C VAL A 22 6.32 -8.43 5.12
N LYS A 23 7.02 -8.66 4.00
CA LYS A 23 7.27 -7.64 2.98
C LYS A 23 6.93 -8.16 1.59
N ALA A 24 6.83 -7.25 0.64
CA ALA A 24 6.62 -7.60 -0.76
C ALA A 24 7.71 -8.56 -1.27
N GLY A 25 7.29 -9.54 -2.08
CA GLY A 25 8.14 -10.58 -2.63
C GLY A 25 8.34 -11.80 -1.72
N ASP A 26 8.04 -11.70 -0.43
CA ASP A 26 8.09 -12.85 0.46
C ASP A 26 7.03 -13.89 0.04
N SER A 27 7.36 -15.17 0.24
CA SER A 27 6.40 -16.25 0.03
C SER A 27 5.30 -16.21 1.08
N CYS A 28 4.08 -16.51 0.66
CA CYS A 28 2.91 -16.57 1.53
C CYS A 28 2.08 -17.82 1.26
N SER A 29 1.33 -18.27 2.27
CA SER A 29 0.47 -19.45 2.18
C SER A 29 -0.98 -19.05 2.39
N GLY A 30 -1.88 -19.49 1.52
CA GLY A 30 -3.29 -19.09 1.55
C GLY A 30 -3.54 -17.78 0.80
N GLY A 31 -4.58 -17.06 1.21
CA GLY A 31 -4.82 -15.66 0.84
C GLY A 31 -4.77 -14.78 2.08
N GLY A 32 -4.83 -13.47 1.91
CA GLY A 32 -4.89 -12.54 3.03
C GLY A 32 -4.35 -11.17 2.70
N TYR A 33 -4.56 -10.26 3.63
CA TYR A 33 -4.09 -8.88 3.57
C TYR A 33 -3.42 -8.51 4.89
N THR A 34 -2.46 -7.59 4.85
CA THR A 34 -1.92 -6.93 6.06
C THR A 34 -1.38 -5.55 5.71
N CYS A 35 -1.38 -4.62 6.65
CA CYS A 35 -0.68 -3.36 6.46
C CYS A 35 0.85 -3.54 6.63
N ALA A 36 1.62 -3.22 5.61
CA ALA A 36 3.09 -3.13 5.71
C ALA A 36 3.55 -1.77 6.24
N SER A 37 2.79 -0.71 5.95
CA SER A 37 2.97 0.63 6.50
C SER A 37 1.65 1.40 6.46
N GLU A 38 1.63 2.64 6.95
CA GLU A 38 0.46 3.53 6.83
C GLU A 38 0.06 3.81 5.37
N LYS A 39 0.95 3.59 4.39
CA LYS A 39 0.69 3.88 2.97
C LYS A 39 0.75 2.65 2.07
N GLU A 40 0.97 1.48 2.65
CA GLU A 40 1.12 0.23 1.90
C GLU A 40 0.42 -0.92 2.60
N ALA A 41 -0.46 -1.60 1.88
CA ALA A 41 -0.96 -2.92 2.25
C ALA A 41 -0.18 -3.99 1.46
N LEU A 42 -0.24 -5.22 1.94
CA LEU A 42 0.21 -6.40 1.22
C LEU A 42 -1.00 -7.30 0.96
N GLU A 43 -1.09 -7.84 -0.24
CA GLU A 43 -2.01 -8.92 -0.60
C GLU A 43 -1.20 -10.19 -0.85
N CYS A 44 -1.60 -11.31 -0.25
CA CYS A 44 -1.05 -12.61 -0.61
C CYS A 44 -1.76 -13.12 -1.86
N ARG A 45 -1.08 -13.07 -3.00
CA ARG A 45 -1.62 -13.49 -4.29
C ARG A 45 -0.57 -14.28 -5.06
N ASP A 46 -0.99 -15.41 -5.61
CA ASP A 46 -0.09 -16.35 -6.29
C ASP A 46 1.08 -16.82 -5.41
N LYS A 47 0.83 -16.99 -4.10
CA LYS A 47 1.79 -17.38 -3.05
C LYS A 47 2.92 -16.38 -2.82
N VAL A 48 2.76 -15.14 -3.25
CA VAL A 48 3.72 -14.05 -3.03
C VAL A 48 2.99 -12.84 -2.48
N TRP A 49 3.58 -12.17 -1.49
CA TRP A 49 3.09 -10.89 -1.00
C TRP A 49 3.35 -9.80 -2.04
N ARG A 50 2.29 -9.11 -2.47
CA ARG A 50 2.37 -7.95 -3.39
C ARG A 50 1.98 -6.67 -2.67
N THR A 51 2.71 -5.58 -2.92
CA THR A 51 2.36 -4.25 -2.40
C THR A 51 1.12 -3.72 -3.10
N LEU A 52 0.18 -3.22 -2.32
CA LEU A 52 -0.92 -2.37 -2.74
C LEU A 52 -0.67 -0.97 -2.18
N GLN A 53 -0.80 0.05 -3.01
CA GLN A 53 -0.62 1.43 -2.59
C GLN A 53 -1.91 1.92 -1.91
N CYS A 54 -1.79 2.58 -0.76
CA CYS A 54 -2.90 3.19 -0.02
C CYS A 54 -2.61 4.69 0.13
N ARG A 55 -2.52 5.39 -1.00
CA ARG A 55 -2.06 6.79 -1.03
C ARG A 55 -3.05 7.77 -0.40
N GLY A 56 -4.30 7.35 -0.21
CA GLY A 56 -5.35 8.18 0.34
C GLY A 56 -5.04 8.62 1.75
N THR A 57 -5.78 9.62 2.23
CA THR A 57 -5.50 10.26 3.52
C THR A 57 -5.64 9.28 4.68
N SER A 58 -6.59 8.35 4.59
CA SER A 58 -6.82 7.33 5.63
C SER A 58 -5.77 6.22 5.60
N GLY A 59 -5.00 6.10 4.52
CA GLY A 59 -3.90 5.15 4.41
C GLY A 59 -4.35 3.69 4.47
N CYS A 60 -3.48 2.83 5.02
CA CYS A 60 -3.78 1.45 5.39
C CYS A 60 -4.14 1.38 6.87
N SER A 61 -5.20 0.64 7.20
CA SER A 61 -5.55 0.30 8.58
C SER A 61 -6.11 -1.12 8.68
N GLU A 62 -5.92 -1.75 9.84
CA GLU A 62 -6.47 -3.07 10.13
C GLU A 62 -7.67 -2.92 11.08
N SER A 63 -8.77 -3.60 10.79
CA SER A 63 -9.99 -3.62 11.59
C SER A 63 -10.47 -5.06 11.78
N GLY A 64 -10.13 -5.67 12.91
CA GLY A 64 -10.35 -7.10 13.12
C GLY A 64 -9.53 -7.91 12.10
N ASP A 65 -10.21 -8.72 11.30
CA ASP A 65 -9.60 -9.54 10.24
C ASP A 65 -9.57 -8.83 8.87
N GLU A 66 -10.07 -7.58 8.79
CA GLU A 66 -10.09 -6.80 7.55
C GLU A 66 -8.94 -5.81 7.46
N VAL A 67 -8.45 -5.62 6.24
CA VAL A 67 -7.49 -4.56 5.92
C VAL A 67 -8.18 -3.54 5.02
N LEU A 68 -8.25 -2.30 5.50
CA LEU A 68 -8.78 -1.17 4.78
C LEU A 68 -7.64 -0.40 4.16
N CYS A 69 -7.61 -0.34 2.83
CA CYS A 69 -6.63 0.40 2.05
C CYS A 69 -7.33 1.53 1.30
N ASP A 70 -7.07 2.78 1.70
CA ASP A 70 -7.56 3.96 1.00
C ASP A 70 -6.76 4.20 -0.29
N MET A 71 -7.31 3.71 -1.40
CA MET A 71 -6.69 3.80 -2.72
C MET A 71 -6.89 5.17 -3.39
N ASN A 72 -7.52 6.15 -2.73
CA ASN A 72 -7.68 7.49 -3.30
C ASN A 72 -6.32 8.12 -3.61
N GLY A 73 -6.14 8.62 -4.83
CA GLY A 73 -4.86 9.18 -5.27
C GLY A 73 -3.83 8.14 -5.73
N ASN A 74 -4.18 6.85 -5.76
CA ASN A 74 -3.42 5.85 -6.52
C ASN A 74 -3.39 6.21 -8.00
N VAL A 75 -2.33 5.80 -8.68
CA VAL A 75 -2.03 6.19 -10.05
C VAL A 75 -2.00 4.99 -10.98
N GLU A 76 -2.00 5.26 -12.28
CA GLU A 76 -1.79 4.23 -13.29
C GLU A 76 -0.49 3.43 -13.03
N GLY A 77 -0.58 2.12 -13.15
CA GLY A 77 0.52 1.19 -12.86
C GLY A 77 0.62 0.74 -11.40
N ASP A 78 -0.04 1.42 -10.45
CA ASP A 78 -0.13 0.90 -9.08
C ASP A 78 -0.92 -0.42 -9.08
N ALA A 79 -0.52 -1.37 -8.23
CA ALA A 79 -1.26 -2.61 -8.06
C ALA A 79 -2.59 -2.37 -7.33
N CYS A 80 -3.58 -3.20 -7.63
CA CYS A 80 -4.88 -3.22 -6.97
C CYS A 80 -5.23 -4.62 -6.47
N ALA A 81 -5.97 -4.67 -5.36
CA ALA A 81 -6.42 -5.92 -4.75
C ALA A 81 -7.30 -6.73 -5.70
N ALA A 82 -7.32 -8.05 -5.55
CA ALA A 82 -8.27 -8.91 -6.27
C ALA A 82 -9.73 -8.51 -6.02
N SER A 83 -10.05 -8.03 -4.82
CA SER A 83 -11.38 -7.49 -4.48
C SER A 83 -11.72 -6.16 -5.17
N ALA A 84 -10.72 -5.50 -5.77
CA ALA A 84 -10.89 -4.25 -6.50
C ALA A 84 -11.01 -4.43 -8.02
N GLU A 85 -10.89 -5.65 -8.54
CA GLU A 85 -10.95 -5.93 -9.97
C GLU A 85 -12.24 -5.39 -10.61
N GLY A 86 -12.10 -4.65 -11.73
CA GLY A 86 -13.20 -3.97 -12.42
C GLY A 86 -13.71 -2.68 -11.74
N ARG A 87 -13.25 -2.35 -10.52
CA ARG A 87 -13.62 -1.09 -9.85
C ARG A 87 -12.81 0.06 -10.44
N GLY A 88 -13.47 1.22 -10.53
CA GLY A 88 -12.85 2.45 -10.99
C GLY A 88 -12.44 3.39 -9.85
N LEU A 89 -11.49 4.26 -10.15
CA LEU A 89 -11.19 5.47 -9.36
C LEU A 89 -10.85 6.63 -10.30
N CYS A 90 -10.93 7.85 -9.81
CA CYS A 90 -10.45 9.01 -10.54
C CYS A 90 -8.94 9.16 -10.42
N THR A 91 -8.29 9.69 -11.47
CA THR A 91 -6.92 10.21 -11.37
C THR A 91 -6.88 11.36 -10.34
N ALA A 92 -5.71 11.58 -9.74
CA ALA A 92 -5.54 12.57 -8.67
C ALA A 92 -5.89 14.01 -9.09
N ASP A 93 -5.75 14.34 -10.38
CA ASP A 93 -6.14 15.63 -10.96
C ASP A 93 -7.63 15.74 -11.32
N GLY A 94 -8.39 14.65 -11.16
CA GLY A 94 -9.80 14.57 -11.53
C GLY A 94 -10.04 14.64 -13.04
N LYS A 95 -9.05 14.36 -13.88
CA LYS A 95 -9.14 14.46 -15.35
C LYS A 95 -9.12 13.11 -16.09
N GLY A 96 -9.22 12.01 -15.37
CA GLY A 96 -9.22 10.68 -15.95
C GLY A 96 -9.85 9.65 -15.04
N ARG A 97 -10.22 8.51 -15.64
CA ARG A 97 -10.71 7.32 -14.94
C ARG A 97 -9.68 6.22 -15.04
N LEU A 98 -9.28 5.68 -13.90
CA LEU A 98 -8.56 4.43 -13.77
C LEU A 98 -9.55 3.28 -13.53
N GLU A 99 -9.19 2.08 -13.95
CA GLU A 99 -9.90 0.84 -13.63
C GLU A 99 -8.88 -0.24 -13.25
N CYS A 100 -9.18 -1.01 -12.22
CA CYS A 100 -8.36 -2.16 -11.86
C CYS A 100 -8.57 -3.27 -12.90
N ARG A 101 -7.52 -3.56 -13.67
CA ARG A 101 -7.49 -4.61 -14.70
C ARG A 101 -6.30 -5.52 -14.44
N MET A 102 -6.58 -6.81 -14.30
CA MET A 102 -5.59 -7.85 -14.04
C MET A 102 -4.69 -7.53 -12.83
N GLY A 103 -5.27 -6.92 -11.78
CA GLY A 103 -4.55 -6.52 -10.58
C GLY A 103 -3.65 -5.28 -10.72
N VAL A 104 -3.79 -4.49 -11.79
CA VAL A 104 -3.10 -3.21 -11.98
C VAL A 104 -4.10 -2.11 -12.34
N LEU A 105 -3.90 -0.90 -11.82
CA LEU A 105 -4.69 0.26 -12.23
C LEU A 105 -4.27 0.72 -13.62
N VAL A 106 -5.23 0.80 -14.54
CA VAL A 106 -5.02 1.24 -15.93
C VAL A 106 -5.90 2.44 -16.21
N GLN A 107 -5.37 3.48 -16.86
CA GLN A 107 -6.20 4.59 -17.30
C GLN A 107 -7.04 4.17 -18.52
N VAL A 108 -8.36 4.24 -18.37
CA VAL A 108 -9.30 3.75 -19.39
C VAL A 108 -10.02 4.87 -20.14
N SER A 109 -10.01 6.09 -19.60
CA SER A 109 -10.51 7.28 -20.28
C SER A 109 -9.92 8.57 -19.72
N ALA A 110 -9.81 9.59 -20.57
CA ALA A 110 -9.64 10.98 -20.16
C ALA A 110 -11.02 11.66 -20.03
N CYS A 111 -11.16 12.60 -19.10
CA CYS A 111 -12.39 13.29 -18.75
C CYS A 111 -12.11 14.79 -18.54
N ASN A 112 -13.10 15.66 -18.78
CA ASN A 112 -13.02 17.04 -18.30
C ASN A 112 -13.18 17.10 -16.78
N SER A 113 -14.02 16.25 -16.21
CA SER A 113 -14.11 16.05 -14.76
C SER A 113 -14.44 14.60 -14.43
N CYS A 114 -13.76 14.06 -13.43
CA CYS A 114 -14.01 12.75 -12.86
C CYS A 114 -14.48 12.92 -11.41
N VAL A 115 -15.56 12.25 -11.05
CA VAL A 115 -16.15 12.29 -9.71
C VAL A 115 -16.39 10.87 -9.22
N MET A 116 -15.98 10.61 -7.98
CA MET A 116 -16.33 9.40 -7.24
C MET A 116 -17.62 9.66 -6.44
N ASP A 117 -18.63 8.83 -6.64
CA ASP A 117 -19.84 8.77 -5.82
C ASP A 117 -19.98 7.37 -5.22
N ASP A 118 -19.68 7.24 -3.92
CA ASP A 118 -19.48 5.99 -3.20
C ASP A 118 -18.51 5.01 -3.91
N THR A 119 -19.07 4.19 -4.82
CA THR A 119 -18.36 3.16 -5.59
C THR A 119 -18.44 3.38 -7.11
N HIS A 120 -19.20 4.36 -7.56
CA HIS A 120 -19.35 4.71 -8.96
C HIS A 120 -18.39 5.83 -9.35
N VAL A 121 -17.59 5.58 -10.39
CA VAL A 121 -16.87 6.64 -11.09
C VAL A 121 -17.76 7.22 -12.17
N THR A 122 -17.97 8.53 -12.13
CA THR A 122 -18.55 9.28 -13.25
C THR A 122 -17.44 10.06 -13.96
N CYS A 123 -17.27 9.79 -15.25
CA CYS A 123 -16.37 10.53 -16.14
C CYS A 123 -17.22 11.46 -17.02
N ASN A 124 -17.15 12.76 -16.77
CA ASN A 124 -17.82 13.77 -17.57
C ASN A 124 -16.88 14.21 -18.71
N PRO A 125 -17.36 14.20 -19.97
CA PRO A 125 -16.55 14.50 -21.14
C PRO A 125 -16.10 15.96 -21.21
#